data_AF-A0A660QJ53-F1
#
_entry.id   AF-A0A660QJ53-F1
#
_cell.length_a   1.000
_cell.length_b   1.000
_cell.length_c   1.000
_cell.angle_alpha   90.00
_cell.angle_beta   90.00
_cell.angle_gamma   90.00
#
_symmetry.space_group_name_H-M   'P 1'
#
loop_
_entity.id
_entity.type
_entity.pdbx_description
1 polymer ?
#
loop_
_entity_poly.entity_id
_entity_poly.type
_entity_poly.pdbx_seq_one_letter_code
_entity_poly.pdbx_strand_id
1 'polypeptide(L)'
;MPRSESKEAYRLIEDCMLLANRAVAEILIGSEMPSIYRVHEEPDDEQWASMGMELQALGVPKLPQTRQEINEAVKLAAGTAVEYTANLAILRNFKRAEYSSTQIGHFGLAFDDYTHFTSPIRRYPDLLVHRMLKAVEQGKQLPISSEQIDVIAMHCNETERKADELERQSIEKKRMDHYGDILNTSPTSAFKGYIVSIKGKGMIVELPDSLQRGMVTFASITSDWLEANKEMTQAKTRGGKVRYTIGDEVEVALAKVDTARGFVDFVLADQIAQPRRRERRPRIQPDLKTGQPRRRGKHRRRR
;
A
#
# COMPACT_ATOMS: atom_id res chain seq x y z
N MET A 1 7.77 5.23 -16.60
CA MET A 1 6.69 4.57 -17.38
C MET A 1 7.29 3.63 -18.43
N PRO A 2 7.06 2.31 -18.44
CA PRO A 2 7.38 1.52 -19.63
C PRO A 2 6.24 1.55 -20.65
N ARG A 3 6.62 1.97 -21.88
CA ARG A 3 6.25 1.49 -23.23
C ARG A 3 4.96 0.67 -23.38
N SER A 4 3.98 1.18 -24.14
CA SER A 4 2.66 0.56 -24.39
C SER A 4 2.73 -0.83 -25.04
N GLU A 5 3.65 -1.08 -25.98
CA GLU A 5 3.78 -2.38 -26.66
C GLU A 5 4.15 -3.51 -25.71
N SER A 6 4.98 -3.23 -24.69
CA SER A 6 5.29 -4.21 -23.66
C SER A 6 4.03 -4.60 -22.89
N LYS A 7 3.12 -3.65 -22.64
CA LYS A 7 1.87 -3.92 -21.92
C LYS A 7 0.96 -4.88 -22.69
N GLU A 8 0.87 -4.75 -24.01
CA GLU A 8 0.04 -5.65 -24.84
C GLU A 8 0.59 -7.08 -24.83
N ALA A 9 1.91 -7.25 -25.00
CA ALA A 9 2.54 -8.56 -24.93
C ALA A 9 2.39 -9.22 -23.55
N TYR A 10 2.59 -8.46 -22.47
CA TYR A 10 2.36 -8.96 -21.11
C TYR A 10 0.91 -9.40 -20.90
N ARG A 11 -0.05 -8.59 -21.35
CA ARG A 11 -1.49 -8.87 -21.21
C ARG A 11 -1.92 -10.10 -22.00
N LEU A 12 -1.41 -10.26 -23.22
CA LEU A 12 -1.66 -11.46 -24.03
C LEU A 12 -1.20 -12.73 -23.30
N ILE A 13 0.02 -12.73 -22.77
CA ILE A 13 0.54 -13.88 -22.02
C ILE A 13 -0.30 -14.12 -20.77
N GLU A 14 -0.65 -13.07 -20.03
CA GLU A 14 -1.51 -13.15 -18.85
C GLU A 14 -2.86 -13.80 -19.19
N ASP A 15 -3.55 -13.32 -20.22
CA ASP A 15 -4.84 -13.86 -20.67
C ASP A 15 -4.74 -15.33 -21.07
N CYS A 16 -3.69 -15.72 -21.83
CA CYS A 16 -3.44 -17.13 -22.16
C CYS A 16 -3.24 -18.00 -20.91
N MET A 17 -2.50 -17.49 -19.92
CA MET A 17 -2.26 -18.25 -18.68
C MET A 17 -3.54 -18.37 -17.84
N LEU A 18 -4.36 -17.32 -17.76
CA LEU A 18 -5.65 -17.33 -17.06
C LEU A 18 -6.60 -18.36 -17.67
N LEU A 19 -6.69 -18.40 -19.01
CA LEU A 19 -7.52 -19.38 -19.72
C LEU A 19 -7.04 -20.82 -19.48
N ALA A 20 -5.72 -21.07 -19.54
CA ALA A 20 -5.16 -22.40 -19.27
C ALA A 20 -5.43 -22.84 -17.82
N ASN A 21 -5.23 -21.94 -16.85
CA ASN A 21 -5.49 -22.17 -15.44
C ASN A 21 -6.97 -22.52 -15.18
N ARG A 22 -7.90 -21.77 -15.79
CA ARG A 22 -9.34 -22.03 -15.69
C ARG A 22 -9.72 -23.36 -16.33
N ALA A 23 -9.26 -23.65 -17.54
CA ALA A 23 -9.57 -24.90 -18.23
C ALA A 23 -9.11 -26.13 -17.43
N VAL A 24 -7.92 -26.06 -16.81
CA VAL A 24 -7.43 -27.14 -15.93
C VAL A 24 -8.27 -27.25 -14.67
N ALA A 25 -8.71 -26.14 -14.07
CA ALA A 25 -9.61 -26.16 -12.92
C ALA A 25 -10.94 -26.86 -13.25
N GLU A 26 -11.54 -26.54 -14.40
CA GLU A 26 -12.78 -27.17 -14.88
C GLU A 26 -12.62 -28.70 -15.05
N ILE A 27 -11.48 -29.16 -15.60
CA ILE A 27 -11.17 -30.60 -15.73
C ILE A 27 -11.05 -31.27 -14.36
N LEU A 28 -10.32 -30.66 -13.43
CA LEU A 28 -10.11 -31.22 -12.09
C LEU A 28 -11.42 -31.33 -11.32
N ILE A 29 -12.26 -30.30 -11.36
CA ILE A 29 -13.57 -30.29 -10.70
C ILE A 29 -14.47 -31.38 -11.29
N GLY A 30 -14.54 -31.47 -12.62
CA GLY A 30 -15.32 -32.48 -13.31
C GLY A 30 -14.84 -33.93 -13.08
N SER A 31 -13.60 -34.12 -12.61
CA SER A 31 -13.05 -35.44 -12.28
C SER A 31 -13.51 -35.98 -10.93
N GLU A 32 -14.11 -35.14 -10.08
CA GLU A 32 -14.49 -35.45 -8.69
C GLU A 32 -13.33 -35.95 -7.80
N MET A 33 -12.08 -35.83 -8.27
CA MET A 33 -10.90 -36.19 -7.48
C MET A 33 -10.46 -35.05 -6.56
N PRO A 34 -9.97 -35.37 -5.34
CA PRO A 34 -9.35 -34.38 -4.47
C PRO A 34 -8.27 -33.58 -5.22
N SER A 35 -8.43 -32.26 -5.20
CA SER A 35 -7.62 -31.33 -6.00
C SER A 35 -7.28 -30.08 -5.19
N ILE A 36 -6.33 -29.28 -5.69
CA ILE A 36 -5.93 -28.01 -5.09
C ILE A 36 -6.36 -26.84 -5.99
N TYR A 37 -6.98 -25.84 -5.38
CA TYR A 37 -7.52 -24.65 -6.05
C TYR A 37 -6.82 -23.38 -5.57
N ARG A 38 -6.84 -22.34 -6.40
CA ARG A 38 -6.42 -20.99 -6.01
C ARG A 38 -7.67 -20.17 -5.83
N VAL A 39 -8.02 -19.92 -4.58
CA VAL A 39 -9.28 -19.32 -4.21
C VAL A 39 -9.09 -17.88 -3.73
N HIS A 40 -10.10 -17.06 -3.92
CA HIS A 40 -10.14 -15.70 -3.43
C HIS A 40 -11.57 -15.37 -3.03
N GLU A 41 -11.82 -15.35 -1.73
CA GLU A 41 -13.12 -15.05 -1.17
C GLU A 41 -13.59 -13.62 -1.48
N GLU A 42 -14.90 -13.44 -1.39
CA GLU A 42 -15.52 -12.13 -1.34
C GLU A 42 -15.13 -11.41 -0.03
N PRO A 43 -14.96 -10.07 -0.05
CA PRO A 43 -14.81 -9.30 1.18
C PRO A 43 -15.97 -9.54 2.14
N ASP A 44 -15.69 -9.54 3.44
CA ASP A 44 -16.73 -9.58 4.46
C ASP A 44 -17.40 -8.21 4.68
N ASP A 45 -18.48 -8.18 5.47
CA ASP A 45 -19.26 -6.96 5.73
C ASP A 45 -18.41 -5.81 6.29
N GLU A 46 -17.41 -6.13 7.12
CA GLU A 46 -16.51 -5.13 7.70
C GLU A 46 -15.58 -4.55 6.63
N GLN A 47 -15.00 -5.40 5.78
CA GLN A 47 -14.16 -5.00 4.67
C GLN A 47 -14.94 -4.16 3.63
N TRP A 48 -16.17 -4.54 3.32
CA TRP A 48 -17.04 -3.75 2.45
C TRP A 48 -17.36 -2.37 3.02
N ALA A 49 -17.74 -2.31 4.30
CA ALA A 49 -18.02 -1.05 4.99
C ALA A 49 -16.79 -0.15 5.03
N SER A 50 -15.61 -0.71 5.36
CA SER A 50 -14.33 -0.01 5.37
C SER A 50 -13.98 0.55 3.98
N MET A 51 -14.10 -0.27 2.93
CA MET A 51 -13.86 0.14 1.55
C MET A 51 -14.76 1.31 1.14
N GLY A 52 -16.06 1.21 1.45
CA GLY A 52 -17.03 2.27 1.16
C GLY A 52 -16.71 3.58 1.90
N MET A 53 -16.35 3.52 3.18
CA MET A 53 -15.94 4.71 3.94
C MET A 53 -14.70 5.36 3.35
N GLU A 54 -13.68 4.58 2.99
CA GLU A 54 -12.46 5.10 2.37
C GLU A 54 -12.75 5.76 1.01
N LEU A 55 -13.57 5.13 0.16
CA LEU A 55 -13.95 5.68 -1.15
C LEU A 55 -14.74 6.98 -1.01
N GLN A 56 -15.73 7.02 -0.10
CA GLN A 56 -16.49 8.24 0.17
C GLN A 56 -15.60 9.37 0.68
N ALA A 57 -14.65 9.04 1.55
CA ALA A 57 -13.70 10.00 2.10
C ALA A 57 -12.81 10.62 1.00
N LEU A 58 -12.51 9.86 -0.06
CA LEU A 58 -11.81 10.32 -1.26
C LEU A 58 -12.72 11.07 -2.25
N GLY A 59 -14.01 11.21 -1.96
CA GLY A 59 -14.98 11.86 -2.86
C GLY A 59 -15.48 10.94 -3.98
N VAL A 60 -15.28 9.62 -3.87
CA VAL A 60 -15.88 8.62 -4.76
C VAL A 60 -17.21 8.16 -4.11
N PRO A 61 -18.39 8.62 -4.59
CA PRO A 61 -19.66 8.44 -3.89
C PRO A 61 -20.25 7.04 -4.11
N LYS A 62 -19.52 6.00 -3.71
CA LYS A 62 -19.92 4.60 -3.80
C LYS A 62 -19.65 3.86 -2.50
N LEU A 63 -20.60 3.04 -2.09
CA LEU A 63 -20.49 2.05 -1.02
C LEU A 63 -20.60 0.68 -1.69
N PRO A 64 -19.52 0.16 -2.28
CA PRO A 64 -19.62 -1.07 -3.04
C PRO A 64 -19.97 -2.24 -2.10
N GLN A 65 -20.84 -3.11 -2.59
CA GLN A 65 -21.22 -4.39 -2.01
C GLN A 65 -21.12 -5.52 -3.05
N THR A 66 -20.75 -5.17 -4.28
CA THR A 66 -20.67 -6.09 -5.42
C THR A 66 -19.47 -5.78 -6.31
N ARG A 67 -19.06 -6.75 -7.12
CA ARG A 67 -18.01 -6.59 -8.14
C ARG A 67 -18.33 -5.46 -9.14
N GLN A 68 -19.59 -5.36 -9.55
CA GLN A 68 -20.05 -4.32 -10.48
C GLN A 68 -19.85 -2.93 -9.88
N GLU A 69 -20.21 -2.74 -8.61
CA GLU A 69 -20.05 -1.45 -7.93
C GLU A 69 -18.59 -1.09 -7.67
N ILE A 70 -17.71 -2.08 -7.42
CA ILE A 70 -16.26 -1.84 -7.39
C ILE A 70 -15.80 -1.30 -8.75
N ASN A 71 -16.18 -1.95 -9.84
CA ASN A 71 -15.79 -1.52 -11.19
C ASN A 71 -16.32 -0.12 -11.52
N GLU A 72 -17.52 0.24 -11.04
CA GLU A 72 -18.03 1.60 -11.14
C GLU A 72 -17.23 2.60 -10.32
N ALA A 73 -16.85 2.26 -9.09
CA ALA A 73 -16.00 3.10 -8.25
C ALA A 73 -14.62 3.35 -8.90
N VAL A 74 -14.01 2.32 -9.48
CA VAL A 74 -12.75 2.43 -10.25
C VAL A 74 -12.95 3.37 -11.45
N LYS A 75 -14.04 3.22 -12.21
CA LYS A 75 -14.34 4.10 -13.34
C LYS A 75 -14.57 5.55 -12.93
N LEU A 76 -15.20 5.79 -11.79
CA LEU A 76 -15.41 7.14 -11.24
C LEU A 76 -14.10 7.79 -10.78
N ALA A 77 -13.18 6.99 -10.23
CA ALA A 77 -11.88 7.48 -9.77
C ALA A 77 -10.89 7.67 -10.92
N ALA A 78 -11.04 6.96 -12.04
CA ALA A 78 -10.15 7.00 -13.19
C ALA A 78 -9.97 8.42 -13.74
N GLY A 79 -8.71 8.83 -13.96
CA GLY A 79 -8.33 10.15 -14.47
C GLY A 79 -8.44 11.28 -13.44
N THR A 80 -8.83 10.98 -12.20
CA THR A 80 -8.88 11.98 -11.10
C THR A 80 -7.59 11.95 -10.27
N ALA A 81 -7.34 12.99 -9.48
CA ALA A 81 -6.19 13.05 -8.58
C ALA A 81 -6.18 11.94 -7.52
N VAL A 82 -7.34 11.33 -7.23
CA VAL A 82 -7.50 10.28 -6.23
C VAL A 82 -7.48 8.87 -6.82
N GLU A 83 -7.33 8.71 -8.15
CA GLU A 83 -7.34 7.40 -8.83
C GLU A 83 -6.46 6.38 -8.13
N TYR A 84 -5.20 6.75 -7.89
CA TYR A 84 -4.22 5.87 -7.27
C TYR A 84 -4.62 5.45 -5.86
N THR A 85 -5.05 6.39 -5.01
CA THR A 85 -5.42 6.10 -3.63
C THR A 85 -6.74 5.34 -3.55
N ALA A 86 -7.69 5.59 -4.45
CA ALA A 86 -8.94 4.85 -4.54
C ALA A 86 -8.68 3.38 -4.92
N ASN A 87 -7.81 3.13 -5.91
CA ASN A 87 -7.40 1.77 -6.28
C ASN A 87 -6.71 1.06 -5.12
N LEU A 88 -5.82 1.74 -4.39
CA LEU A 88 -5.20 1.18 -3.19
C LEU A 88 -6.21 0.86 -2.07
N ALA A 89 -7.21 1.72 -1.86
CA ALA A 89 -8.27 1.49 -0.88
C ALA A 89 -9.08 0.23 -1.22
N ILE A 90 -9.43 0.04 -2.49
CA ILE A 90 -10.13 -1.16 -2.97
C ILE A 90 -9.26 -2.40 -2.74
N LEU A 91 -8.02 -2.40 -3.24
CA LEU A 91 -7.13 -3.55 -3.17
C LEU A 91 -6.78 -3.96 -1.74
N ARG A 92 -6.65 -2.98 -0.82
CA ARG A 92 -6.33 -3.25 0.59
C ARG A 92 -7.48 -3.91 1.35
N ASN A 93 -8.72 -3.65 0.93
CA ASN A 93 -9.90 -4.25 1.54
C ASN A 93 -10.29 -5.60 0.90
N PHE A 94 -9.54 -6.07 -0.12
CA PHE A 94 -9.67 -7.44 -0.59
C PHE A 94 -8.97 -8.44 0.33
N LYS A 95 -9.55 -9.64 0.38
CA LYS A 95 -8.89 -10.79 1.01
C LYS A 95 -7.68 -11.21 0.20
N ARG A 96 -6.76 -11.90 0.86
CA ARG A 96 -5.62 -12.50 0.17
C ARG A 96 -6.07 -13.81 -0.47
N ALA A 97 -5.73 -14.02 -1.74
CA ALA A 97 -5.95 -15.32 -2.38
C ALA A 97 -5.09 -16.40 -1.72
N GLU A 98 -5.61 -17.62 -1.63
CA GLU A 98 -4.96 -18.74 -0.97
C GLU A 98 -5.17 -20.05 -1.73
N TYR A 99 -4.31 -21.02 -1.47
CA TYR A 99 -4.52 -22.39 -1.89
C TYR A 99 -5.47 -23.09 -0.93
N SER A 100 -6.41 -23.87 -1.47
CA SER A 100 -7.39 -24.65 -0.70
C SER A 100 -7.74 -25.95 -1.40
N SER A 101 -8.13 -26.99 -0.65
CA SER A 101 -8.75 -28.19 -1.23
C SER A 101 -10.21 -27.97 -1.61
N THR A 102 -10.85 -26.96 -1.00
CA THR A 102 -12.24 -26.60 -1.26
C THR A 102 -12.33 -25.58 -2.38
N GLN A 103 -13.20 -25.87 -3.33
CA GLN A 103 -13.59 -24.94 -4.39
C GLN A 103 -14.55 -23.89 -3.81
N ILE A 104 -14.21 -22.61 -3.91
CA ILE A 104 -15.12 -21.47 -3.57
C ILE A 104 -15.13 -20.37 -4.65
N GLY A 105 -14.29 -20.48 -5.68
CA GLY A 105 -14.09 -19.47 -6.72
C GLY A 105 -13.03 -18.40 -6.41
N HIS A 106 -12.88 -17.48 -7.36
CA HIS A 106 -11.88 -16.42 -7.31
C HIS A 106 -12.50 -15.05 -7.60
N PHE A 107 -12.97 -14.38 -6.55
CA PHE A 107 -13.70 -13.11 -6.62
C PHE A 107 -12.96 -12.04 -7.43
N GLY A 108 -11.66 -11.84 -7.20
CA GLY A 108 -10.87 -10.82 -7.90
C GLY A 108 -10.68 -11.06 -9.40
N LEU A 109 -10.82 -12.31 -9.87
CA LEU A 109 -10.73 -12.67 -11.30
C LEU A 109 -12.11 -12.84 -11.94
N ALA A 110 -13.17 -12.80 -11.13
CA ALA A 110 -14.51 -13.14 -11.55
C ALA A 110 -14.63 -14.54 -12.19
N PHE A 111 -13.85 -15.51 -11.70
CA PHE A 111 -13.93 -16.90 -12.13
C PHE A 111 -14.59 -17.76 -11.07
N ASP A 112 -15.53 -18.58 -11.51
CA ASP A 112 -16.16 -19.59 -10.66
C ASP A 112 -15.15 -20.69 -10.34
N ASP A 113 -14.28 -21.07 -11.28
CA ASP A 113 -13.28 -22.12 -11.13
C ASP A 113 -11.88 -21.63 -11.46
N TYR A 114 -10.92 -21.84 -10.56
CA TYR A 114 -9.54 -21.41 -10.78
C TYR A 114 -8.51 -22.23 -9.99
N THR A 115 -7.41 -22.58 -10.66
CA THR A 115 -6.21 -23.16 -10.04
C THR A 115 -4.95 -22.66 -10.74
N HIS A 116 -3.81 -22.72 -10.07
CA HIS A 116 -2.53 -22.42 -10.73
C HIS A 116 -1.97 -23.66 -11.41
N PHE A 117 -1.69 -23.56 -12.70
CA PHE A 117 -1.15 -24.65 -13.52
C PHE A 117 0.12 -24.27 -14.31
N THR A 118 0.25 -23.00 -14.67
CA THR A 118 1.18 -22.54 -15.72
C THR A 118 2.62 -22.28 -15.27
N SER A 119 3.00 -22.58 -14.01
CA SER A 119 4.34 -22.30 -13.48
C SER A 119 4.92 -23.37 -12.54
N PRO A 120 4.97 -24.66 -12.93
CA PRO A 120 5.45 -25.75 -12.08
C PRO A 120 6.93 -25.67 -11.69
N ILE A 121 7.74 -24.90 -12.43
CA ILE A 121 9.16 -24.70 -12.12
C ILE A 121 9.37 -23.88 -10.82
N ARG A 122 8.43 -22.99 -10.50
CA ARG A 122 8.57 -22.00 -9.41
C ARG A 122 7.45 -22.04 -8.37
N ARG A 123 6.43 -22.88 -8.57
CA ARG A 123 5.31 -23.05 -7.64
C ARG A 123 5.01 -24.53 -7.46
N TYR A 124 5.08 -25.01 -6.23
CA TYR A 124 4.78 -26.40 -5.90
C TYR A 124 3.31 -26.79 -6.16
N PRO A 125 2.30 -25.91 -5.91
CA PRO A 125 0.91 -26.21 -6.26
C PRO A 125 0.73 -26.54 -7.75
N ASP A 126 1.35 -25.79 -8.66
CA ASP A 126 1.30 -26.09 -10.10
C ASP A 126 1.89 -27.48 -10.39
N LEU A 127 3.01 -27.86 -9.77
CA LEU A 127 3.58 -29.20 -9.93
C LEU A 127 2.61 -30.30 -9.45
N LEU A 128 1.89 -30.05 -8.35
CA LEU A 128 0.87 -30.95 -7.85
C LEU A 128 -0.30 -31.06 -8.83
N VAL A 129 -0.79 -29.94 -9.35
CA VAL A 129 -1.85 -29.87 -10.38
C VAL A 129 -1.44 -30.63 -11.64
N HIS A 130 -0.19 -30.51 -12.10
CA HIS A 130 0.33 -31.31 -13.23
C HIS A 130 0.23 -32.82 -12.97
N ARG A 131 0.54 -33.27 -11.75
CA ARG A 131 0.42 -34.68 -11.37
C ARG A 131 -1.04 -35.13 -11.29
N MET A 132 -1.92 -34.27 -10.77
CA MET A 132 -3.37 -34.51 -10.70
C MET A 132 -3.96 -34.65 -12.10
N LEU A 133 -3.71 -33.67 -12.98
CA LEU A 133 -4.21 -33.68 -14.35
C LEU A 133 -3.75 -34.94 -15.10
N LYS A 134 -2.48 -35.31 -14.98
CA LYS A 134 -1.97 -36.55 -15.58
C LYS A 134 -2.64 -37.80 -15.03
N ALA A 135 -3.02 -37.83 -13.75
CA ALA A 135 -3.75 -38.95 -13.17
C ALA A 135 -5.19 -39.02 -13.72
N VAL A 136 -5.87 -37.87 -13.82
CA VAL A 136 -7.21 -37.75 -14.47
C VAL A 136 -7.16 -38.32 -15.88
N GLU A 137 -6.22 -37.84 -16.71
CA GLU A 137 -6.09 -38.26 -18.11
C GLU A 137 -5.79 -39.76 -18.27
N GLN A 138 -5.13 -40.37 -17.27
CA GLN A 138 -4.81 -41.79 -17.26
C GLN A 138 -5.88 -42.66 -16.59
N GLY A 139 -6.96 -42.07 -16.08
CA GLY A 139 -7.97 -42.77 -15.28
C GLY A 139 -7.38 -43.42 -14.02
N LYS A 140 -6.31 -42.84 -13.47
CA LYS A 140 -5.63 -43.34 -12.26
C LYS A 140 -6.08 -42.57 -11.04
N GLN A 141 -6.17 -43.27 -9.93
CA GLN A 141 -6.41 -42.64 -8.64
C GLN A 141 -5.15 -41.94 -8.15
N LEU A 142 -5.32 -40.75 -7.58
CA LEU A 142 -4.23 -40.03 -6.94
C LEU A 142 -3.89 -40.70 -5.60
N PRO A 143 -2.60 -40.88 -5.27
CA PRO A 143 -2.18 -41.42 -3.98
C PRO A 143 -2.20 -40.36 -2.87
N ILE A 144 -3.07 -39.34 -2.98
CA ILE A 144 -3.17 -38.25 -2.01
C ILE A 144 -4.63 -38.06 -1.60
N SER A 145 -4.87 -37.89 -0.30
CA SER A 145 -6.20 -37.58 0.24
C SER A 145 -6.46 -36.07 0.27
N SER A 146 -7.71 -35.68 0.51
CA SER A 146 -8.09 -34.27 0.68
C SER A 146 -7.35 -33.63 1.87
N GLU A 147 -7.21 -34.35 2.97
CA GLU A 147 -6.52 -33.87 4.17
C GLU A 147 -5.02 -33.62 3.90
N GLN A 148 -4.39 -34.47 3.07
CA GLN A 148 -3.01 -34.24 2.65
C GLN A 148 -2.89 -33.00 1.76
N ILE A 149 -3.89 -32.73 0.91
CA ILE A 149 -3.93 -31.50 0.10
C ILE A 149 -4.06 -30.28 1.00
N ASP A 150 -4.89 -30.31 2.05
CA ASP A 150 -5.02 -29.20 3.01
C ASP A 150 -3.68 -28.88 3.70
N VAL A 151 -2.95 -29.91 4.13
CA VAL A 151 -1.62 -29.74 4.73
C VAL A 151 -0.65 -29.10 3.72
N ILE A 152 -0.67 -29.55 2.47
CA ILE A 152 0.17 -28.97 1.40
C ILE A 152 -0.24 -27.52 1.12
N ALA A 153 -1.54 -27.23 1.03
CA ALA A 153 -2.08 -25.92 0.77
C ALA A 153 -1.67 -24.93 1.87
N MET A 154 -1.82 -25.32 3.15
CA MET A 154 -1.36 -24.54 4.30
C MET A 154 0.13 -24.22 4.22
N HIS A 155 0.97 -25.23 3.95
CA HIS A 155 2.41 -25.02 3.79
C HIS A 155 2.76 -24.06 2.64
N CYS A 156 2.08 -24.20 1.50
CA CYS A 156 2.28 -23.34 0.34
C CYS A 156 1.85 -21.90 0.63
N ASN A 157 0.72 -21.71 1.31
CA ASN A 157 0.22 -20.39 1.72
C ASN A 157 1.20 -19.69 2.69
N GLU A 158 1.71 -20.40 3.69
CA GLU A 158 2.70 -19.88 4.63
C GLU A 158 4.01 -19.49 3.94
N THR A 159 4.49 -20.36 3.06
CA THR A 159 5.75 -20.12 2.33
C THR A 159 5.61 -18.96 1.34
N GLU A 160 4.46 -18.82 0.68
CA GLU A 160 4.13 -17.67 -0.17
C GLU A 160 4.14 -16.36 0.64
N ARG A 161 3.44 -16.33 1.78
CA ARG A 161 3.43 -15.16 2.68
C ARG A 161 4.84 -14.79 3.14
N LYS A 162 5.65 -15.79 3.50
CA LYS A 162 7.03 -15.59 3.92
C LYS A 162 7.90 -15.05 2.79
N ALA A 163 7.74 -15.58 1.57
CA ALA A 163 8.50 -15.11 0.40
C ALA A 163 8.16 -13.65 0.08
N ASP A 164 6.88 -13.29 0.04
CA ASP A 164 6.43 -11.91 -0.20
C ASP A 164 6.99 -10.93 0.84
N GLU A 165 6.95 -11.32 2.12
CA GLU A 165 7.47 -10.48 3.19
C GLU A 165 8.98 -10.26 3.07
N LEU A 166 9.74 -11.30 2.74
CA LEU A 166 11.18 -11.20 2.52
C LEU A 166 11.51 -10.36 1.28
N GLU A 167 10.75 -10.50 0.20
CA GLU A 167 10.90 -9.68 -1.00
C GLU A 167 10.63 -8.20 -0.66
N ARG A 168 9.54 -7.91 0.05
CA ARG A 168 9.20 -6.56 0.52
C ARG A 168 10.33 -5.95 1.35
N GLN A 169 10.86 -6.69 2.32
CA GLN A 169 11.98 -6.25 3.16
C GLN A 169 13.25 -6.00 2.35
N SER A 170 13.54 -6.85 1.36
CA SER A 170 14.70 -6.71 0.47
C SER A 170 14.59 -5.42 -0.37
N ILE A 171 13.42 -5.19 -0.97
CA ILE A 171 13.12 -3.99 -1.76
C ILE A 171 13.20 -2.74 -0.87
N GLU A 172 12.57 -2.76 0.30
CA GLU A 172 12.56 -1.64 1.24
C GLU A 172 13.98 -1.28 1.67
N LYS A 173 14.79 -2.27 2.04
CA LYS A 173 16.21 -2.06 2.37
C LYS A 173 16.97 -1.40 1.23
N LYS A 174 16.81 -1.89 0.00
CA LYS A 174 17.50 -1.32 -1.17
C LYS A 174 17.03 0.09 -1.51
N ARG A 175 15.75 0.40 -1.30
CA ARG A 175 15.26 1.78 -1.40
C ARG A 175 15.89 2.67 -0.32
N MET A 176 16.00 2.19 0.91
CA MET A 176 16.63 2.96 1.99
C MET A 176 18.11 3.24 1.70
N ASP A 177 18.86 2.24 1.23
CA ASP A 177 20.25 2.42 0.81
C ASP A 177 20.34 3.51 -0.29
N HIS A 178 19.49 3.40 -1.33
CA HIS A 178 19.46 4.35 -2.44
C HIS A 178 19.15 5.78 -2.02
N TYR A 179 18.11 6.00 -1.19
CA TYR A 179 17.76 7.33 -0.71
C TYR A 179 18.76 7.88 0.32
N GLY A 180 19.42 7.00 1.08
CA GLY A 180 20.52 7.36 1.97
C GLY A 180 21.70 7.93 1.17
N ASP A 181 22.08 7.28 0.07
CA ASP A 181 23.13 7.75 -0.82
C ASP A 181 22.79 9.09 -1.46
N ILE A 182 21.53 9.29 -1.88
CA ILE A 182 21.08 10.58 -2.42
C ILE A 182 21.11 11.67 -1.35
N LEU A 183 20.65 11.40 -0.12
CA LEU A 183 20.69 12.38 0.96
C LEU A 183 22.13 12.83 1.26
N ASN A 184 23.10 11.91 1.21
CA ASN A 184 24.51 12.22 1.44
C ASN A 184 25.16 12.99 0.28
N THR A 185 24.73 12.75 -0.96
CA THR A 185 25.37 13.32 -2.16
C THR A 185 24.69 14.61 -2.64
N SER A 186 23.38 14.73 -2.47
CA SER A 186 22.56 15.83 -2.98
C SER A 186 21.32 16.06 -2.10
N PRO A 187 21.50 16.54 -0.85
CA PRO A 187 20.43 16.64 0.16
C PRO A 187 19.29 17.60 -0.21
N THR A 188 19.51 18.49 -1.18
CA THR A 188 18.53 19.49 -1.62
C THR A 188 17.75 19.06 -2.86
N SER A 189 17.89 17.82 -3.33
CA SER A 189 17.17 17.33 -4.49
C SER A 189 15.67 17.31 -4.20
N ALA A 190 14.90 18.02 -5.02
CA ALA A 190 13.44 17.99 -4.98
C ALA A 190 12.92 16.78 -5.77
N PHE A 191 11.93 16.12 -5.21
CA PHE A 191 11.22 14.99 -5.79
C PHE A 191 9.74 15.35 -5.88
N LYS A 192 9.13 15.00 -6.99
CA LYS A 192 7.68 15.02 -7.11
C LYS A 192 7.09 13.84 -6.36
N GLY A 193 6.06 14.09 -5.58
CA GLY A 193 5.33 13.04 -4.86
C GLY A 193 3.85 13.37 -4.74
N TYR A 194 3.07 12.37 -4.36
CA TYR A 194 1.63 12.51 -4.15
C TYR A 194 1.28 12.21 -2.70
N ILE A 195 0.35 12.98 -2.14
CA ILE A 195 -0.17 12.69 -0.79
C ILE A 195 -1.07 11.46 -0.86
N VAL A 196 -0.61 10.34 -0.32
CA VAL A 196 -1.35 9.06 -0.34
C VAL A 196 -2.15 8.81 0.94
N SER A 197 -1.82 9.49 2.04
CA SER A 197 -2.54 9.37 3.30
C SER A 197 -2.26 10.58 4.17
N ILE A 198 -3.27 11.05 4.90
CA ILE A 198 -3.10 12.06 5.94
C ILE A 198 -3.25 11.38 7.31
N LYS A 199 -2.42 11.80 8.26
CA LYS A 199 -2.41 11.34 9.65
C LYS A 199 -2.52 12.55 10.57
N GLY A 200 -2.84 12.32 11.84
CA GLY A 200 -3.05 13.42 12.79
C GLY A 200 -1.84 14.36 13.00
N LYS A 201 -0.61 13.95 12.67
CA LYS A 201 0.62 14.75 12.85
C LYS A 201 1.38 15.05 11.56
N GLY A 202 0.88 14.62 10.41
CA GLY A 202 1.61 14.71 9.15
C GLY A 202 0.89 14.06 7.99
N MET A 203 1.51 14.10 6.83
CA MET A 203 1.03 13.49 5.61
C MET A 203 2.08 12.53 5.05
N ILE A 204 1.61 11.39 4.55
CA ILE A 204 2.44 10.41 3.88
C ILE A 204 2.47 10.79 2.40
N VAL A 205 3.66 11.05 1.90
CA VAL A 205 3.93 11.35 0.49
C VAL A 205 4.60 10.14 -0.13
N GLU A 206 4.14 9.73 -1.30
CA GLU A 206 4.74 8.66 -2.09
C GLU A 206 5.38 9.21 -3.36
N LEU A 207 6.58 8.73 -3.66
CA LEU A 207 7.32 9.07 -4.88
C LEU A 207 6.93 8.08 -5.99
N PRO A 208 6.42 8.56 -7.14
CA PRO A 208 5.79 7.71 -8.15
C PRO A 208 6.77 6.73 -8.82
N ASP A 209 8.03 7.12 -9.02
CA ASP A 209 9.01 6.30 -9.75
C ASP A 209 9.55 5.12 -8.93
N SER A 210 9.59 5.25 -7.60
CA SER A 210 10.17 4.24 -6.71
C SER A 210 9.14 3.59 -5.78
N LEU A 211 7.92 4.14 -5.73
CA LEU A 211 6.89 3.81 -4.74
C LEU A 211 7.37 3.99 -3.29
N GLN A 212 8.41 4.81 -3.08
CA GLN A 212 8.92 5.09 -1.76
C GLN A 212 7.98 6.03 -1.03
N ARG A 213 7.60 5.64 0.19
CA ARG A 213 6.77 6.45 1.07
C ARG A 213 7.62 7.15 2.12
N GLY A 214 7.20 8.35 2.49
CA GLY A 214 7.81 9.09 3.58
C GLY A 214 6.83 10.04 4.23
N MET A 215 7.19 10.57 5.40
CA MET A 215 6.32 11.43 6.19
C MET A 215 6.78 12.89 6.06
N VAL A 216 5.85 13.78 5.74
CA VAL A 216 6.00 15.21 5.96
C VAL A 216 5.21 15.58 7.21
N THR A 217 5.91 15.97 8.28
CA THR A 217 5.24 16.37 9.53
C THR A 217 4.59 17.74 9.40
N PHE A 218 3.42 17.96 10.01
CA PHE A 218 2.79 19.29 9.96
C PHE A 218 3.64 20.41 10.59
N ALA A 219 4.46 20.06 11.60
CA ALA A 219 5.37 21.00 12.24
C ALA A 219 6.54 21.45 11.35
N SER A 220 6.87 20.70 10.29
CA SER A 220 7.84 21.19 9.30
C SER A 220 7.20 22.22 8.38
N ILE A 221 5.94 22.03 7.96
CA ILE A 221 5.28 22.82 6.89
C ILE A 221 5.03 24.30 7.23
N THR A 222 4.56 24.63 8.43
CA THR A 222 4.24 26.02 8.78
C THR A 222 4.35 26.26 10.28
N SER A 223 4.46 27.54 10.68
CA SER A 223 4.33 27.95 12.08
C SER A 223 2.91 27.83 12.60
N ASP A 224 1.92 27.90 11.70
CA ASP A 224 0.51 27.74 12.04
C ASP A 224 0.15 26.26 12.21
N TRP A 225 -0.73 25.94 13.15
CA TRP A 225 -1.14 24.57 13.39
C TRP A 225 -2.05 24.06 12.25
N LEU A 226 -1.63 22.98 11.59
CA LEU A 226 -2.42 22.22 10.61
C LEU A 226 -3.22 21.15 11.34
N GLU A 227 -4.51 21.05 11.04
CA GLU A 227 -5.42 20.04 11.58
C GLU A 227 -5.98 19.19 10.44
N ALA A 228 -5.89 17.87 10.61
CA ALA A 228 -6.57 16.92 9.75
C ALA A 228 -8.09 16.93 10.04
N ASN A 229 -8.91 16.75 9.01
CA ASN A 229 -10.33 16.49 9.18
C ASN A 229 -10.58 15.12 9.84
N LYS A 230 -11.83 14.87 10.25
CA LYS A 230 -12.22 13.61 10.91
C LYS A 230 -11.95 12.40 10.02
N GLU A 231 -12.14 12.56 8.72
CA GLU A 231 -11.99 11.53 7.71
C GLU A 231 -10.52 11.31 7.29
N MET A 232 -9.58 12.12 7.79
CA MET A 232 -8.14 12.02 7.49
C MET A 232 -7.82 12.09 5.99
N THR A 233 -8.57 12.90 5.25
CA THR A 233 -8.42 13.10 3.80
C THR A 233 -7.94 14.49 3.43
N GLN A 234 -8.06 15.44 4.36
CA GLN A 234 -7.58 16.79 4.20
C GLN A 234 -6.96 17.32 5.48
N ALA A 235 -5.86 18.07 5.37
CA ALA A 235 -5.28 18.86 6.44
C ALA A 235 -5.35 20.35 6.07
N LYS A 236 -5.79 21.20 7.00
CA LYS A 236 -5.87 22.64 6.79
C LYS A 236 -5.46 23.43 8.02
N THR A 237 -4.97 24.64 7.78
CA THR A 237 -4.71 25.62 8.86
C THR A 237 -6.02 26.18 9.39
N ARG A 238 -6.05 26.65 10.65
CA ARG A 238 -7.26 27.24 11.27
C ARG A 238 -7.85 28.40 10.47
N GLY A 239 -7.02 29.18 9.77
CA GLY A 239 -7.43 30.26 8.88
C GLY A 239 -7.74 29.83 7.44
N GLY A 240 -7.58 28.55 7.10
CA GLY A 240 -7.88 27.99 5.78
C GLY A 240 -6.94 28.39 4.63
N LYS A 241 -5.90 29.18 4.90
CA LYS A 241 -4.96 29.69 3.88
C LYS A 241 -4.14 28.57 3.21
N VAL A 242 -3.76 27.57 4.00
CA VAL A 242 -3.01 26.39 3.54
C VAL A 242 -3.88 25.16 3.74
N ARG A 243 -3.97 24.34 2.69
CA ARG A 243 -4.77 23.12 2.60
C ARG A 243 -3.98 22.07 1.81
N TYR A 244 -3.98 20.84 2.31
CA TYR A 244 -3.45 19.66 1.64
C TYR A 244 -4.51 18.57 1.64
N THR A 245 -4.72 17.92 0.50
CA THR A 245 -5.70 16.86 0.31
C THR A 245 -4.97 15.62 -0.22
N ILE A 246 -5.51 14.44 0.09
CA ILE A 246 -5.05 13.22 -0.58
C ILE A 246 -5.19 13.38 -2.10
N GLY A 247 -4.18 12.92 -2.84
CA GLY A 247 -4.08 13.05 -4.29
C GLY A 247 -3.34 14.31 -4.74
N ASP A 248 -3.13 15.30 -3.87
CA ASP A 248 -2.37 16.50 -4.24
C ASP A 248 -0.92 16.14 -4.61
N GLU A 249 -0.44 16.69 -5.73
CA GLU A 249 0.98 16.68 -6.10
C GLU A 249 1.74 17.70 -5.24
N VAL A 250 2.83 17.25 -4.62
CA VAL A 250 3.71 18.08 -3.79
C VAL A 250 5.17 17.83 -4.17
N GLU A 251 5.98 18.89 -4.10
CA GLU A 251 7.44 18.76 -4.21
C GLU A 251 8.04 18.61 -2.81
N VAL A 252 8.75 17.50 -2.61
CA VAL A 252 9.39 17.14 -1.35
C VAL A 252 10.88 16.94 -1.52
N ALA A 253 11.64 17.14 -0.45
CA ALA A 253 13.05 16.85 -0.39
C ALA A 253 13.37 15.98 0.84
N LEU A 254 14.44 15.19 0.73
CA LEU A 254 14.88 14.28 1.78
C LEU A 254 15.39 15.06 2.99
N ALA A 255 14.83 14.80 4.17
CA ALA A 255 15.31 15.39 5.42
C ALA A 255 16.10 14.37 6.25
N LYS A 256 15.62 13.13 6.29
CA LYS A 256 16.26 12.03 7.01
C LYS A 256 15.86 10.70 6.38
N VAL A 257 16.78 9.75 6.37
CA VAL A 257 16.49 8.34 6.03
C VAL A 257 16.67 7.51 7.30
N ASP A 258 15.62 6.80 7.70
CA ASP A 258 15.63 5.91 8.86
C ASP A 258 15.61 4.46 8.38
N THR A 259 16.81 3.90 8.19
CA THR A 259 17.01 2.53 7.69
C THR A 259 16.44 1.48 8.63
N ALA A 260 16.39 1.75 9.94
CA ALA A 260 15.85 0.82 10.92
C ALA A 260 14.32 0.75 10.85
N ARG A 261 13.66 1.89 10.56
CA ARG A 261 12.21 1.96 10.43
C ARG A 261 11.69 1.73 9.01
N GLY A 262 12.56 1.82 7.99
CA GLY A 262 12.15 1.76 6.58
C GLY A 262 11.44 3.02 6.08
N PHE A 263 11.56 4.13 6.83
CA PHE A 263 10.87 5.38 6.54
C PHE A 263 11.85 6.50 6.15
N VAL A 264 11.37 7.35 5.25
CA VAL A 264 12.01 8.61 4.89
C VAL A 264 11.23 9.75 5.52
N ASP A 265 11.91 10.66 6.19
CA ASP A 265 11.33 11.94 6.58
C ASP A 265 11.54 12.92 5.43
N PHE A 266 10.44 13.51 4.98
CA PHE A 266 10.43 14.52 3.94
C PHE A 266 10.15 15.91 4.53
N VAL A 267 10.60 16.93 3.80
CA VAL A 267 10.18 18.33 3.96
C VAL A 267 9.67 18.84 2.62
N LEU A 268 8.81 19.86 2.63
CA LEU A 268 8.43 20.52 1.37
C LEU A 268 9.65 21.26 0.80
N ALA A 269 9.83 21.20 -0.53
CA ALA A 269 11.02 21.70 -1.20
C ALA A 269 11.21 23.22 -1.03
N ASP A 270 10.12 23.98 -0.96
CA ASP A 270 10.09 25.43 -0.73
C ASP A 270 10.72 25.85 0.61
N GLN A 271 10.73 24.95 1.60
CA GLN A 271 11.31 25.20 2.92
C GLN A 271 12.82 25.05 2.99
N ILE A 272 13.40 24.32 2.05
CA ILE A 272 14.86 24.21 1.94
C ILE A 272 15.44 25.48 1.32
N ALA A 273 14.71 26.11 0.39
CA ALA A 273 15.12 27.35 -0.26
C ALA A 273 15.09 28.57 0.67
N GLN A 274 14.32 28.54 1.77
CA GLN A 274 14.28 29.59 2.77
C GLN A 274 15.01 29.16 4.05
N PRO A 275 16.26 29.60 4.31
CA PRO A 275 16.90 29.32 5.58
C PRO A 275 16.03 29.91 6.68
N ARG A 276 15.43 29.06 7.51
CA ARG A 276 14.70 29.48 8.72
C ARG A 276 15.60 30.44 9.48
N ARG A 277 15.26 31.74 9.49
CA ARG A 277 15.86 32.71 10.39
C ARG A 277 15.66 32.12 11.79
N ARG A 278 16.75 31.62 12.39
CA ARG A 278 16.75 31.24 13.80
C ARG A 278 16.44 32.50 14.59
N GLU A 279 15.16 32.76 14.85
CA GLU A 279 14.79 33.72 15.87
C GLU A 279 15.42 33.23 17.16
N ARG A 280 16.38 34.02 17.65
CA ARG A 280 17.06 33.78 18.91
C ARG A 280 15.97 33.71 19.98
N ARG A 281 15.63 32.52 20.45
CA ARG A 281 14.78 32.34 21.63
C ARG A 281 15.37 33.22 22.75
N PRO A 282 14.63 34.18 23.31
CA PRO A 282 15.13 34.94 24.43
C PRO A 282 15.43 33.97 25.59
N ARG A 283 16.67 33.99 26.08
CA ARG A 283 17.09 33.23 27.27
C ARG A 283 16.35 33.78 28.49
N ILE A 284 15.17 33.22 28.76
CA ILE A 284 14.53 33.30 30.07
C ILE A 284 14.45 31.87 30.57
N GLN A 285 15.31 31.51 31.54
CA GLN A 285 15.18 30.25 32.26
C GLN A 285 13.92 30.33 33.13
N PRO A 286 12.93 29.43 32.97
CA PRO A 286 11.79 29.34 33.88
C PRO A 286 12.25 28.79 35.23
N ASP A 287 11.66 29.30 36.32
CA ASP A 287 11.82 28.73 37.66
C ASP A 287 10.92 27.49 37.76
N LEU A 288 11.54 26.31 37.85
CA LEU A 288 10.89 24.99 37.72
C LEU A 288 9.92 24.64 38.85
N LYS A 289 9.74 25.49 39.87
CA LYS A 289 8.77 25.25 40.95
C LYS A 289 7.43 25.97 40.79
N THR A 290 7.34 27.07 40.04
CA THR A 290 6.11 27.89 40.02
C THR A 290 5.65 28.33 38.62
N GLY A 291 6.43 28.08 37.56
CA GLY A 291 6.00 28.31 36.19
C GLY A 291 5.80 29.78 35.78
N GLN A 292 6.15 30.75 36.64
CA GLN A 292 6.08 32.18 36.31
C GLN A 292 7.46 32.77 35.94
N PRO A 293 7.52 33.77 35.03
CA PRO A 293 8.77 34.42 34.65
C PRO A 293 9.34 35.27 35.79
N ARG A 294 10.61 35.06 36.15
CA ARG A 294 11.32 35.89 37.15
C ARG A 294 11.40 37.35 36.68
N ARG A 295 10.73 38.26 37.38
CA ARG A 295 10.93 39.71 37.21
C ARG A 295 12.34 40.10 37.66
N ARG A 296 13.14 40.67 36.76
CA ARG A 296 14.46 41.24 37.06
C ARG A 296 14.32 42.34 38.11
N GLY A 297 14.94 42.16 39.28
CA GLY A 297 15.07 43.20 40.30
C GLY A 297 15.89 44.39 39.77
N LYS A 298 15.35 45.60 39.90
CA LYS A 298 16.08 46.85 39.64
C LYS A 298 17.15 47.02 40.73
N HIS A 299 18.42 46.84 40.40
CA HIS A 299 19.50 47.34 41.25
C HIS A 299 19.55 48.87 41.15
N ARG A 300 19.08 49.53 42.21
CA ARG A 300 19.34 50.95 42.48
C ARG A 300 20.85 51.10 42.72
N ARG A 301 21.54 51.83 41.84
CA ARG A 301 22.86 52.41 42.14
C ARG A 301 22.69 53.40 43.31
N ARG A 302 23.44 53.22 44.38
CA ARG A 302 23.75 54.30 45.33
C ARG A 302 25.20 54.71 45.13
N ARG A 303 25.39 56.03 45.19
CA ARG A 303 26.65 56.76 45.16
C ARG A 303 27.55 56.34 46.31
#